data_AF-A0A7X5KS99-F1
#
_entry.id   AF-A0A7X5KS99-F1
#
_cell.length_a   1.000
_cell.length_b   1.000
_cell.length_c   1.000
_cell.angle_alpha   90.00
_cell.angle_beta   90.00
_cell.angle_gamma   90.00
#
_symmetry.space_group_name_H-M   'P 1'
#
loop_
_entity.id
_entity.type
_entity.pdbx_description
1 polymer ?
#
loop_
_entity_poly.entity_id
_entity_poly.type
_entity_poly.pdbx_seq_one_letter_code
_entity_poly.pdbx_strand_id
1 'polypeptide(L)' 'MSLKVLSKLIFDGKTSLAVEGDCTALKNGDTIVDENGKAFIIVSVGMTHYENPEHWKTMANILIDGVDFAGERLTIKE' A
#
# COMPACT_ATOMS: atom_id res chain seq x y z
N MET A 1 -3.48 11.12 4.72
CA MET A 1 -3.03 10.86 3.32
C MET A 1 -3.82 9.69 2.76
N SER A 2 -4.35 9.77 1.54
CA SER A 2 -5.13 8.68 0.91
C SER A 2 -4.40 8.11 -0.31
N LEU A 3 -4.38 6.79 -0.41
CA LEU A 3 -3.80 6.03 -1.51
C LEU A 3 -4.90 5.27 -2.22
N LYS A 4 -4.85 5.24 -3.54
CA LYS A 4 -5.70 4.42 -4.40
C LYS A 4 -4.99 3.09 -4.66
N VAL A 5 -5.71 1.99 -4.54
CA VAL A 5 -5.22 0.67 -4.94
C VAL A 5 -5.42 0.48 -6.43
N LEU A 6 -4.33 0.18 -7.13
CA LEU A 6 -4.31 -0.09 -8.57
C LEU A 6 -4.47 -1.58 -8.88
N SER A 7 -3.81 -2.42 -8.08
CA SER A 7 -3.88 -3.87 -8.22
C SER A 7 -3.56 -4.56 -6.90
N LYS A 8 -3.96 -5.82 -6.80
CA LYS A 8 -3.72 -6.66 -5.63
C LYS A 8 -3.28 -8.06 -6.03
N LEU A 9 -2.34 -8.61 -5.26
CA LEU A 9 -1.88 -9.98 -5.37
C LEU A 9 -1.84 -10.61 -3.99
N ILE A 10 -2.58 -11.70 -3.80
CA ILE A 10 -2.64 -12.43 -2.53
C ILE A 10 -1.71 -13.64 -2.61
N PHE A 11 -0.82 -13.79 -1.64
CA PHE A 11 0.09 -14.93 -1.54
C PHE A 11 0.55 -15.15 -0.10
N ASP A 12 0.72 -16.41 0.31
CA ASP A 12 1.31 -16.81 1.60
C ASP A 12 0.81 -16.01 2.82
N GLY A 13 -0.52 -15.87 2.94
CA GLY A 13 -1.15 -15.17 4.05
C GLY A 13 -1.02 -13.63 4.01
N LYS A 14 -0.47 -13.06 2.93
CA LYS A 14 -0.22 -11.63 2.76
C LYS A 14 -0.88 -11.10 1.49
N THR A 15 -0.99 -9.79 1.41
CA THR A 15 -1.48 -9.10 0.21
C THR A 15 -0.45 -8.07 -0.23
N SER A 16 0.03 -8.17 -1.48
CA SER A 16 0.75 -7.09 -2.13
C SER A 16 -0.24 -6.19 -2.86
N LEU A 17 -0.09 -4.88 -2.68
CA LEU A 17 -0.92 -3.84 -3.26
C LEU A 17 -0.04 -2.88 -4.05
N ALA A 18 -0.36 -2.69 -5.32
CA ALA A 18 0.14 -1.54 -6.06
C ALA A 18 -0.74 -0.34 -5.70
N VAL A 19 -0.11 0.75 -5.24
CA VAL A 19 -0.81 1.95 -4.78
C VAL A 19 -0.34 3.18 -5.54
N GLU A 20 -1.27 4.12 -5.70
CA GLU A 20 -1.05 5.45 -6.28
C GLU A 20 -1.55 6.53 -5.32
N GLY A 21 -0.76 7.60 -5.17
CA GLY A 21 -0.99 8.69 -4.24
C GLY A 21 0.33 9.14 -3.64
N ASP A 22 0.31 10.07 -2.69
CA ASP A 22 1.55 10.50 -2.04
C ASP A 22 2.17 9.32 -1.27
N CYS A 23 3.29 8.80 -1.74
CA CYS A 23 3.98 7.63 -1.19
C CYS A 23 5.19 8.01 -0.33
N THR A 24 5.47 9.32 -0.17
CA THR A 24 6.69 9.82 0.49
C THR A 24 6.76 9.48 1.98
N ALA A 25 5.60 9.20 2.60
CA ALA A 25 5.48 8.89 4.02
C ALA A 25 5.38 7.39 4.33
N LEU A 26 5.33 6.52 3.31
CA LEU A 26 5.17 5.08 3.51
C LEU A 26 6.43 4.46 4.13
N LYS A 27 6.27 3.79 5.27
CA LYS A 27 7.34 3.01 5.92
C LYS A 27 6.86 1.66 6.40
N ASN A 28 7.81 0.74 6.55
CA ASN A 28 7.56 -0.56 7.16
C ASN A 28 7.09 -0.35 8.62
N GLY A 29 6.08 -1.11 9.04
CA GLY A 29 5.45 -1.02 10.34
C GLY A 29 4.29 -0.04 10.43
N ASP A 30 4.02 0.76 9.40
CA ASP A 30 2.86 1.66 9.40
C ASP A 30 1.54 0.91 9.46
N THR A 31 0.59 1.51 10.18
CA THR A 31 -0.80 1.07 10.15
C THR A 31 -1.55 1.82 9.06
N ILE A 32 -2.08 1.08 8.10
CA ILE A 32 -2.98 1.60 7.09
C ILE A 32 -4.39 1.09 7.33
N VAL A 33 -5.37 1.89 6.97
CA VAL A 33 -6.78 1.57 7.15
C VAL A 33 -7.48 1.66 5.81
N ASP A 34 -8.25 0.64 5.47
CA ASP A 34 -9.08 0.67 4.26
C ASP A 34 -10.32 1.55 4.46
N GLU A 35 -11.06 1.79 3.38
CA GLU A 35 -12.32 2.53 3.42
C GLU A 35 -13.43 1.88 4.28
N ASN A 36 -13.31 0.60 4.61
CA ASN A 36 -14.24 -0.12 5.48
C ASN A 36 -13.83 -0.04 6.97
N GLY A 37 -12.74 0.65 7.28
CA GLY A 37 -12.21 0.80 8.64
C GLY A 37 -11.33 -0.35 9.10
N LYS A 38 -11.00 -1.32 8.24
CA LYS A 38 -10.10 -2.43 8.58
C LYS A 38 -8.65 -1.99 8.53
N ALA A 39 -7.92 -2.27 9.60
CA ALA A 39 -6.51 -1.90 9.75
C ALA A 39 -5.58 -3.05 9.32
N PHE A 40 -4.45 -2.69 8.71
CA PHE A 40 -3.41 -3.58 8.25
C PHE A 40 -2.04 -2.98 8.57
N ILE A 41 -1.03 -3.85 8.78
CA ILE A 41 0.35 -3.43 8.98
C ILE A 41 1.13 -3.58 7.68
N ILE A 42 1.87 -2.54 7.29
CA ILE A 42 2.83 -2.61 6.18
C ILE A 42 4.03 -3.44 6.62
N VAL A 43 4.22 -4.59 5.98
CA VAL A 43 5.37 -5.48 6.18
C VAL A 43 6.58 -4.98 5.37
N SER A 44 6.34 -4.51 4.15
CA SER A 44 7.40 -4.03 3.26
C SER A 44 6.88 -2.98 2.30
N VAL A 45 7.70 -1.98 2.01
CA VAL A 45 7.52 -1.02 0.91
C VAL A 45 8.53 -1.33 -0.19
N GLY A 46 8.07 -1.46 -1.42
CA GLY A 46 8.89 -1.64 -2.62
C GLY A 46 8.47 -0.65 -3.71
N MET A 47 9.40 -0.26 -4.57
CA MET A 47 9.14 0.69 -5.66
C MET A 47 9.29 0.00 -7.01
N THR A 48 8.32 0.17 -7.90
CA THR A 48 8.24 -0.62 -9.13
C THR A 48 8.48 0.15 -10.43
N HIS A 49 8.41 1.48 -10.42
CA HIS A 49 8.48 2.26 -11.66
C HIS A 49 9.85 2.91 -11.85
N TYR A 50 10.76 2.19 -12.51
CA TYR A 50 12.11 2.67 -12.84
C TYR A 50 12.18 3.49 -14.13
N GLU A 51 11.09 3.53 -14.92
CA GLU A 51 11.03 4.29 -16.17
C GLU A 51 11.06 5.80 -15.95
N ASN A 52 10.54 6.25 -14.80
CA ASN A 52 10.58 7.64 -14.37
C ASN A 52 10.98 7.71 -12.89
N PRO A 53 12.15 8.24 -12.56
CA PRO A 53 12.60 8.39 -11.18
C PRO A 53 11.56 9.09 -10.30
N GLU A 54 10.83 10.09 -10.80
CA GLU A 54 9.88 10.86 -9.98
C GLU A 54 8.67 10.03 -9.49
N HIS A 55 8.40 8.86 -10.08
CA HIS A 55 7.28 8.01 -9.67
C HIS A 55 7.42 7.45 -8.25
N TRP A 56 8.62 7.48 -7.66
CA TRP A 56 8.80 7.07 -6.26
C TRP A 56 7.91 7.83 -5.27
N LYS A 57 7.57 9.09 -5.61
CA LYS A 57 6.72 9.95 -4.77
C LYS A 57 5.25 9.60 -4.89
N THR A 58 4.84 8.97 -5.98
CA THR A 58 3.43 8.84 -6.35
C THR A 58 2.95 7.39 -6.49
N MET A 59 3.86 6.42 -6.58
CA MET A 59 3.55 5.02 -6.80
C MET A 59 4.46 4.11 -5.98
N ALA A 60 3.87 3.13 -5.32
CA ALA A 60 4.60 2.12 -4.57
C ALA A 60 3.88 0.76 -4.64
N ASN A 61 4.64 -0.31 -4.44
CA ASN A 61 4.10 -1.60 -4.05
C ASN A 61 4.29 -1.77 -2.55
N ILE A 62 3.20 -1.99 -1.83
CA ILE A 62 3.25 -2.31 -0.41
C ILE A 62 2.86 -3.77 -0.19
N LEU A 63 3.47 -4.41 0.80
CA LEU A 63 3.08 -5.72 1.28
C LEU A 63 2.43 -5.52 2.65
N ILE A 64 1.23 -6.04 2.83
CA ILE A 64 0.50 -6.01 4.10
C ILE A 64 0.30 -7.41 4.65
N ASP A 65 0.25 -7.50 5.97
CA ASP A 65 -0.09 -8.75 6.66
C ASP A 65 -1.60 -9.01 6.59
N GLY A 66 -1.99 -10.20 6.13
CA GLY A 66 -3.38 -10.60 5.92
C GLY A 66 -3.83 -10.63 4.46
N VAL A 67 -4.87 -11.43 4.21
CA VAL A 67 -5.45 -11.70 2.87
C VAL A 67 -6.81 -11.06 2.64
N ASP A 68 -7.39 -10.46 3.68
CA ASP A 68 -8.77 -10.00 3.68
C ASP A 68 -8.94 -8.56 3.15
N PHE A 69 -7.96 -8.02 2.43
CA PHE A 69 -8.08 -6.69 1.87
C PHE A 69 -9.03 -6.68 0.67
N ALA A 70 -10.16 -5.99 0.83
CA ALA A 70 -11.22 -5.91 -0.18
C ALA A 70 -11.47 -4.50 -0.74
N GLY A 71 -10.87 -3.46 -0.15
CA GLY A 71 -11.12 -2.07 -0.52
C GLY A 71 -10.40 -1.60 -1.78
N GLU A 72 -10.68 -0.36 -2.17
CA GLU A 72 -10.02 0.35 -3.28
C GLU A 72 -9.16 1.53 -2.80
N ARG A 73 -9.35 1.96 -1.55
CA ARG A 73 -8.57 3.04 -0.93
C ARG A 73 -7.97 2.65 0.40
N LEU A 74 -6.85 3.29 0.69
CA LEU A 74 -6.11 3.19 1.95
C LEU A 74 -5.85 4.57 2.51
N THR A 75 -5.83 4.68 3.83
CA THR A 75 -5.42 5.87 4.56
C THR A 75 -4.37 5.48 5.59
N ILE A 76 -3.26 6.21 5.63
CA ILE A 76 -2.25 6.04 6.68
C ILE A 76 -2.78 6.69 7.97
N LYS A 77 -2.80 5.94 9.07
CA LYS A 77 -3.01 6.51 10.41
C LYS A 77 -1.66 6.81 11.04
N GLU A 78 -1.41 8.09 11.31
CA GLU A 78 -0.27 8.55 12.12
C GLU A 78 -0.45 8.17 13.60
#